data_AF-A0A6M8ED92-F1
#
_entry.id   AF-A0A6M8ED92-F1
#
_cell.length_a   1.000
_cell.length_b   1.000
_cell.length_c   1.000
_cell.angle_alpha   90.00
_cell.angle_beta   90.00
_cell.angle_gamma   90.00
#
_symmetry.space_group_name_H-M   'P 1'
#
loop_
_entity.id
_entity.type
_entity.pdbx_description
1 polymer ?
#
loop_
_entity_poly.entity_id
_entity_poly.type
_entity_poly.pdbx_seq_one_letter_code
_entity_poly.pdbx_strand_id
1 'polypeptide(L)'
;MSLFSFFPNLLAKAKASIIVENLLIIQNERFNFDDNISKTSQELINQVFESMPDVYEGKFGVRPHKITVAITALAEGLNKTNINDKYFTPFVLSLATALNEVEVNSGFYHFTNIDYTLLNSSIKILEEKEREFELKNKDILDNFDFLSKDLNSKKESKENKLQQMRKASNLNLK
;
A
#
# COMPACT_ATOMS: atom_id res chain seq x y z
N MET A 1 33.46 4.68 21.12
CA MET A 1 32.03 4.97 21.41
C MET A 1 31.21 4.13 20.44
N SER A 2 30.21 3.30 20.76
CA SER A 2 29.52 2.92 21.99
C SER A 2 28.96 1.51 21.76
N LEU A 3 29.35 0.49 22.55
CA LEU A 3 28.74 -0.85 22.46
C LEU A 3 27.25 -0.85 22.92
N PHE A 4 26.80 0.22 23.58
CA PHE A 4 25.47 0.32 24.17
C PHE A 4 24.41 0.93 23.24
N SER A 5 24.79 1.53 22.10
CA SER A 5 23.82 1.98 21.08
C SER A 5 23.31 0.84 20.18
N PHE A 6 23.95 -0.34 20.22
CA PHE A 6 23.63 -1.46 19.35
C PHE A 6 22.29 -2.13 19.69
N PHE A 7 22.01 -2.36 20.97
CA PHE A 7 20.81 -3.07 21.43
C PHE A 7 19.48 -2.34 21.16
N PRO A 8 19.36 -1.02 21.42
CA PRO A 8 18.14 -0.29 21.10
C PRO A 8 17.84 -0.26 19.60
N ASN A 9 18.87 -0.22 18.75
CA ASN A 9 18.70 -0.19 17.29
C ASN A 9 18.19 -1.53 16.76
N LEU A 10 18.72 -2.64 17.29
CA LEU A 10 18.27 -3.98 16.94
C LEU A 10 16.78 -4.19 17.25
N LEU A 11 16.32 -3.76 18.43
CA LEU A 11 14.91 -3.90 18.81
C LEU A 11 13.98 -3.04 17.93
N ALA A 12 14.41 -1.83 17.57
CA ALA A 12 13.64 -0.95 16.69
C ALA A 12 13.51 -1.56 15.28
N LYS A 13 14.63 -2.04 14.71
CA LYS A 13 14.63 -2.77 13.44
C LYS A 13 13.73 -3.99 13.50
N ALA A 14 13.84 -4.83 14.53
CA ALA A 14 13.02 -6.03 14.67
C ALA A 14 11.52 -5.72 14.74
N LYS A 15 11.12 -4.71 15.53
CA LYS A 15 9.70 -4.31 15.64
C LYS A 15 9.13 -3.84 14.30
N ALA A 16 9.88 -3.05 13.54
CA ALA A 16 9.44 -2.61 12.22
C ALA A 16 9.44 -3.77 11.21
N SER A 17 10.44 -4.66 11.26
CA SER A 17 10.54 -5.84 10.40
C SER A 17 9.35 -6.77 10.57
N ILE A 18 8.91 -7.02 11.81
CA ILE A 18 7.73 -7.86 12.08
C ILE A 18 6.46 -7.25 11.46
N ILE A 19 6.32 -5.92 11.47
CA ILE A 19 5.16 -5.27 10.84
C ILE A 19 5.19 -5.48 9.32
N VAL A 20 6.35 -5.26 8.69
CA VAL A 20 6.54 -5.50 7.26
C VAL A 20 6.31 -6.98 6.91
N GLU A 21 6.89 -7.90 7.68
CA GLU A 21 6.74 -9.34 7.51
C GLU A 21 5.27 -9.76 7.55
N ASN A 22 4.52 -9.33 8.57
CA ASN A 22 3.10 -9.65 8.70
C ASN A 22 2.28 -9.13 7.52
N LEU A 23 2.55 -7.90 7.07
CA LEU A 23 1.87 -7.32 5.91
C LEU A 23 2.18 -8.09 4.62
N LEU A 24 3.43 -8.51 4.44
CA LEU A 24 3.87 -9.25 3.26
C LEU A 24 3.37 -10.70 3.29
N ILE A 25 3.25 -11.35 4.45
CA ILE A 25 2.65 -12.69 4.60
C ILE A 25 1.22 -12.70 4.05
N ILE A 26 0.41 -11.71 4.45
CA ILE A 26 -0.99 -11.59 3.98
C ILE A 26 -1.06 -11.51 2.45
N GLN A 27 -0.12 -10.79 1.81
CA GLN A 27 -0.08 -10.72 0.36
C GLN A 27 0.51 -12.00 -0.26
N ASN A 28 1.48 -12.64 0.41
CA ASN A 28 2.11 -13.85 -0.10
C ASN A 28 1.14 -15.03 -0.15
N GLU A 29 0.19 -15.11 0.78
CA GLU A 29 -0.91 -16.07 0.73
C GLU A 29 -1.74 -15.96 -0.56
N ARG A 30 -1.80 -14.77 -1.18
CA ARG A 30 -2.56 -14.50 -2.40
C ARG A 30 -1.73 -14.61 -3.67
N PHE A 31 -0.50 -14.12 -3.63
CA PHE A 31 0.34 -13.95 -4.82
C PHE A 31 1.50 -14.94 -4.93
N ASN A 32 1.85 -15.64 -3.84
CA ASN A 32 2.99 -16.55 -3.75
C ASN A 32 4.26 -15.97 -4.42
N PHE A 33 4.61 -14.73 -4.02
CA PHE A 33 5.63 -13.92 -4.68
C PHE A 33 7.02 -14.09 -4.06
N ASP A 34 7.14 -14.57 -2.83
CA ASP A 34 8.41 -14.78 -2.16
C ASP A 34 8.42 -16.06 -1.31
N ASP A 35 9.50 -16.82 -1.41
CA ASP A 35 9.72 -18.04 -0.64
C ASP A 35 10.27 -17.75 0.78
N ASN A 36 10.76 -16.53 1.03
CA ASN A 36 11.31 -16.12 2.32
C ASN A 36 10.96 -14.67 2.69
N ILE A 37 9.69 -14.46 3.04
CA ILE A 37 9.15 -13.16 3.46
C ILE A 37 9.91 -12.56 4.66
N SER A 38 10.36 -13.40 5.60
CA SER A 38 11.09 -12.94 6.78
C SER A 38 12.40 -12.25 6.37
N LYS A 39 13.17 -12.87 5.48
CA LYS A 39 14.41 -12.27 4.95
C LYS A 39 14.13 -10.98 4.19
N THR A 40 13.14 -10.98 3.31
CA THR A 40 12.76 -9.78 2.52
C THR A 40 12.36 -8.62 3.43
N SER A 41 11.60 -8.88 4.49
CA SER A 41 11.24 -7.84 5.47
C SER A 41 12.47 -7.22 6.17
N GLN A 42 13.44 -8.06 6.55
CA GLN A 42 14.67 -7.61 7.20
C GLN A 42 15.53 -6.78 6.25
N GLU A 43 15.63 -7.19 4.99
CA GLU A 43 16.36 -6.46 3.95
C GLU A 43 15.76 -5.08 3.71
N LEU A 44 14.43 -4.97 3.59
CA LEU A 44 13.75 -3.68 3.44
C LEU A 44 14.03 -2.73 4.62
N ILE A 45 13.95 -3.24 5.86
CA ILE A 45 14.26 -2.44 7.05
C ILE A 45 15.72 -2.03 7.10
N ASN A 46 16.65 -2.95 6.79
CA ASN A 46 18.07 -2.64 6.82
C ASN A 46 18.44 -1.56 5.80
N GLN A 47 17.90 -1.63 4.58
CA GLN A 47 18.12 -0.61 3.56
C GLN A 47 17.68 0.79 4.00
N VAL A 48 16.56 0.89 4.71
CA VAL A 48 16.09 2.19 5.25
C VAL A 48 16.99 2.71 6.36
N PHE A 49 17.40 1.86 7.30
CA PHE A 49 18.34 2.28 8.35
C PHE A 49 19.72 2.65 7.79
N GLU A 50 20.14 2.03 6.70
CA GLU A 50 21.39 2.35 6.01
C GLU A 50 21.29 3.65 5.20
N SER A 51 20.10 4.03 4.70
CA SER A 51 19.92 5.25 3.91
C SER A 51 19.98 6.52 4.76
N MET A 52 19.41 6.50 5.98
CA MET A 52 19.42 7.65 6.89
C MET A 52 19.65 7.19 8.35
N PRO A 53 20.84 6.67 8.69
CA PRO A 53 21.09 6.07 10.00
C PRO A 53 20.81 7.04 11.15
N ASP A 54 21.17 8.31 11.00
CA ASP A 54 21.00 9.28 12.08
C ASP A 54 19.52 9.54 12.43
N VAL A 55 18.62 9.43 11.44
CA VAL A 55 17.17 9.57 11.62
C VAL A 55 16.61 8.34 12.31
N TYR A 56 16.86 7.15 11.75
CA TYR A 56 16.24 5.90 12.23
C TYR A 56 16.85 5.38 13.55
N GLU A 57 18.11 5.73 13.84
CA GLU A 57 18.73 5.46 15.13
C GLU A 57 18.33 6.48 16.22
N GLY A 58 17.67 7.58 15.83
CA GLY A 58 17.20 8.63 16.73
C GLY A 58 18.32 9.50 17.29
N LYS A 59 19.39 9.73 16.54
CA LYS A 59 20.52 10.57 17.00
C LYS A 59 20.10 12.02 17.24
N PHE A 60 19.05 12.48 16.55
CA PHE A 60 18.54 13.85 16.66
C PHE A 60 17.29 13.99 17.55
N GLY A 61 16.97 12.99 18.39
CA GLY A 61 15.85 13.06 19.33
C GLY A 61 15.04 11.78 19.38
N VAL A 62 13.73 11.88 19.16
CA VAL A 62 12.82 10.75 19.21
C VAL A 62 12.92 9.95 17.91
N ARG A 63 13.00 8.63 18.03
CA ARG A 63 12.99 7.74 16.87
C ARG A 63 11.63 7.75 16.20
N PRO A 64 11.58 7.63 14.86
CA PRO A 64 10.32 7.40 14.17
C PRO A 64 9.59 6.18 14.74
N HIS A 65 8.27 6.27 14.79
CA HIS A 65 7.41 5.20 15.23
C HIS A 65 7.58 3.97 14.32
N LYS A 66 7.53 2.77 14.91
CA LYS A 66 7.74 1.49 14.22
C LYS A 66 6.88 1.31 12.96
N ILE A 67 5.63 1.79 12.96
CA ILE A 67 4.74 1.72 11.79
C ILE A 67 5.19 2.67 10.68
N THR A 68 5.68 3.86 11.05
CA THR A 68 6.24 4.83 10.10
C THR A 68 7.48 4.28 9.42
N VAL A 69 8.36 3.63 10.19
CA VAL A 69 9.53 2.94 9.65
C VAL A 69 9.13 1.82 8.70
N ALA A 70 8.13 1.01 9.06
CA ALA A 70 7.62 -0.07 8.20
C ALA A 70 7.03 0.47 6.89
N ILE A 71 6.22 1.53 6.96
CA ILE A 71 5.65 2.23 5.79
C ILE A 71 6.77 2.76 4.89
N THR A 72 7.77 3.41 5.48
CA THR A 72 8.90 3.97 4.72
C THR A 72 9.70 2.86 4.03
N ALA A 73 9.91 1.73 4.69
CA ALA A 73 10.59 0.58 4.10
C ALA A 73 9.81 -0.07 2.96
N LEU A 74 8.49 -0.18 3.08
CA LEU A 74 7.64 -0.64 1.99
C LEU A 74 7.65 0.34 0.82
N ALA A 75 7.59 1.65 1.08
CA ALA A 75 7.66 2.69 0.06
C ALA A 75 9.01 2.69 -0.67
N GLU A 76 10.13 2.67 0.04
CA GLU A 76 11.46 2.59 -0.57
C GLU A 76 11.66 1.28 -1.35
N GLY A 77 11.14 0.16 -0.83
CA GLY A 77 11.09 -1.11 -1.56
C GLY A 77 10.33 -0.97 -2.87
N LEU A 78 9.11 -0.46 -2.82
CA LEU A 78 8.25 -0.21 -3.97
C LEU A 78 8.90 0.76 -4.98
N ASN A 79 9.58 1.79 -4.50
CA ASN A 79 10.27 2.78 -5.34
C ASN A 79 11.30 2.10 -6.26
N LYS A 80 12.02 1.12 -5.71
CA LYS A 80 13.03 0.31 -6.43
C LYS A 80 12.43 -0.80 -7.29
N THR A 81 11.16 -1.12 -7.09
CA THR A 81 10.45 -2.17 -7.83
C THR A 81 9.90 -1.62 -9.16
N ASN A 82 10.01 -2.43 -10.22
CA ASN A 82 9.36 -2.15 -11.51
C ASN A 82 7.92 -2.67 -11.49
N ILE A 83 7.02 -2.03 -12.22
CA ILE A 83 5.60 -2.40 -12.33
C ILE A 83 5.37 -3.85 -12.76
N ASN A 84 6.26 -4.40 -13.58
CA ASN A 84 6.14 -5.78 -14.05
C ASN A 84 6.77 -6.81 -13.09
N ASP A 85 7.35 -6.37 -11.98
CA ASP A 85 7.97 -7.24 -10.98
C ASP A 85 6.87 -7.92 -10.13
N LYS A 86 7.07 -9.19 -9.78
CA LYS A 86 6.21 -9.94 -8.86
C LYS A 86 6.07 -9.27 -7.50
N TYR A 87 7.05 -8.45 -7.09
CA TYR A 87 7.02 -7.69 -5.84
C TYR A 87 6.13 -6.44 -5.89
N PHE A 88 5.78 -5.94 -7.08
CA PHE A 88 5.10 -4.64 -7.23
C PHE A 88 3.74 -4.63 -6.53
N THR A 89 2.83 -5.50 -6.96
CA THR A 89 1.46 -5.54 -6.43
C THR A 89 1.43 -5.86 -4.92
N PRO A 90 2.17 -6.88 -4.42
CA PRO A 90 2.26 -7.11 -2.97
C PRO A 90 2.76 -5.89 -2.19
N PHE A 91 3.79 -5.19 -2.67
CA PHE A 91 4.32 -4.01 -1.97
C PHE A 91 3.33 -2.84 -1.99
N VAL A 92 2.65 -2.59 -3.11
CA VAL A 92 1.57 -1.59 -3.20
C VAL A 92 0.49 -1.89 -2.16
N LEU A 93 -0.01 -3.13 -2.12
CA LEU A 93 -1.10 -3.51 -1.22
C LEU A 93 -0.69 -3.46 0.25
N SER A 94 0.52 -3.92 0.59
CA SER A 94 1.07 -3.82 1.93
C SER A 94 1.26 -2.36 2.37
N LEU A 95 1.76 -1.50 1.48
CA LEU A 95 1.93 -0.07 1.75
C LEU A 95 0.58 0.62 1.97
N ALA A 96 -0.38 0.40 1.07
CA ALA A 96 -1.73 0.96 1.18
C ALA A 96 -2.44 0.50 2.46
N THR A 97 -2.29 -0.78 2.84
CA THR A 97 -2.85 -1.32 4.09
C THR A 97 -2.27 -0.62 5.31
N ALA A 98 -0.95 -0.42 5.34
CA ALA A 98 -0.28 0.26 6.45
C ALA A 98 -0.60 1.75 6.53
N LEU A 99 -0.71 2.43 5.38
CA LEU A 99 -1.13 3.83 5.32
C LEU A 99 -2.58 4.00 5.78
N ASN A 100 -3.49 3.11 5.39
CA ASN A 100 -4.88 3.13 5.86
C ASN A 100 -4.98 2.88 7.38
N GLU A 101 -4.15 1.98 7.94
CA GLU A 101 -4.04 1.79 9.38
C GLU A 101 -3.63 3.09 10.10
N VAL A 102 -2.68 3.83 9.54
CA VAL A 102 -2.26 5.13 10.06
C VAL A 102 -3.36 6.18 9.89
N GLU A 103 -4.04 6.23 8.74
CA GLU A 103 -5.12 7.18 8.49
C GLU A 103 -6.25 7.02 9.53
N VAL A 104 -6.68 5.79 9.77
CA VAL A 104 -7.77 5.47 10.71
C VAL A 104 -7.34 5.65 12.17
N ASN A 105 -6.11 5.29 12.53
CA ASN A 105 -5.68 5.19 13.93
C ASN A 105 -4.64 6.24 14.36
N SER A 106 -4.33 7.24 13.52
CA SER A 106 -3.29 8.25 13.80
C SER A 106 -3.44 8.95 15.15
N GLY A 107 -4.67 9.18 15.61
CA GLY A 107 -4.92 9.81 16.92
C GLY A 107 -4.47 9.00 18.14
N PHE A 108 -4.22 7.69 17.97
CA PHE A 108 -3.67 6.82 19.02
C PHE A 108 -2.15 6.67 18.94
N TYR A 109 -1.54 7.16 17.86
CA TYR A 109 -0.10 7.12 17.67
C TYR A 109 0.53 8.43 18.14
N HIS A 110 1.59 8.32 18.93
CA HIS A 110 2.39 9.47 19.35
C HIS A 110 3.37 9.88 18.24
N PHE A 111 2.84 10.28 17.09
CA PHE A 111 3.66 10.70 15.97
C PHE A 111 4.34 12.05 16.24
N THR A 112 5.56 12.15 15.74
CA THR A 112 6.36 13.36 15.78
C THR A 112 6.45 13.99 14.39
N ASN A 113 7.03 15.18 14.27
CA ASN A 113 7.19 15.84 12.97
C ASN A 113 8.02 14.99 11.98
N ILE A 114 8.98 14.20 12.48
CA ILE A 114 9.76 13.30 11.61
C ILE A 114 8.86 12.19 11.07
N ASP A 115 7.93 11.67 11.86
CA ASP A 115 6.97 10.66 11.40
C ASP A 115 6.11 11.20 10.27
N TYR A 116 5.50 12.37 10.46
CA TYR A 116 4.67 12.99 9.41
C TYR A 116 5.47 13.28 8.14
N THR A 117 6.73 13.68 8.27
CA THR A 117 7.61 13.92 7.12
C THR A 117 7.86 12.62 6.34
N LEU A 118 8.18 11.53 7.03
CA LEU A 118 8.42 10.22 6.42
C LEU A 118 7.15 9.61 5.81
N LEU A 119 6.01 9.73 6.50
CA LEU A 119 4.70 9.30 5.99
C LEU A 119 4.34 10.04 4.71
N ASN A 120 4.46 11.37 4.70
CA ASN A 120 4.18 12.18 3.51
C ASN A 120 5.11 11.82 2.34
N SER A 121 6.37 11.53 2.60
CA SER A 121 7.30 11.05 1.56
C SER A 121 6.86 9.70 1.00
N SER A 122 6.40 8.80 1.87
CA SER A 122 5.94 7.46 1.49
C SER A 122 4.67 7.51 0.64
N ILE A 123 3.73 8.40 0.98
CA ILE A 123 2.51 8.65 0.20
C ILE A 123 2.86 9.13 -1.20
N LYS A 124 3.81 10.08 -1.34
CA LYS A 124 4.24 10.57 -2.65
C LYS A 124 4.83 9.46 -3.53
N ILE A 125 5.62 8.56 -2.96
CA ILE A 125 6.15 7.41 -3.69
C ILE A 125 5.02 6.53 -4.21
N LEU A 126 3.99 6.26 -3.39
CA LEU A 126 2.82 5.50 -3.82
C LEU A 126 2.08 6.20 -4.97
N GLU A 127 1.77 7.49 -4.81
CA GLU A 127 1.12 8.30 -5.85
C GLU A 127 1.92 8.36 -7.17
N GLU A 128 3.25 8.39 -7.09
CA GLU A 128 4.14 8.34 -8.26
C GLU A 128 4.05 6.99 -8.97
N LYS A 129 4.03 5.89 -8.22
CA LYS A 129 3.95 4.53 -8.76
C LYS A 129 2.56 4.21 -9.32
N GLU A 130 1.51 4.71 -8.70
CA GLU A 130 0.14 4.65 -9.23
C GLU A 130 0.07 5.38 -10.59
N ARG A 131 0.59 6.59 -10.68
CA ARG A 131 0.65 7.32 -11.96
C ARG A 131 1.48 6.60 -13.01
N GLU A 132 2.62 6.02 -12.64
CA GLU A 132 3.43 5.21 -13.56
C GLU A 132 2.63 3.99 -14.08
N PHE A 133 1.85 3.35 -13.20
CA PHE A 133 0.99 2.22 -13.55
C PHE A 133 -0.14 2.62 -14.50
N GLU A 134 -0.83 3.72 -14.22
CA GLU A 134 -1.88 4.25 -15.08
C GLU A 134 -1.35 4.59 -16.47
N LEU A 135 -0.20 5.28 -16.55
CA LEU A 135 0.39 5.67 -17.83
C LEU A 135 0.80 4.46 -18.67
N LYS A 136 1.39 3.43 -18.07
CA LYS A 136 1.80 2.21 -18.79
C LYS A 136 0.60 1.38 -19.25
N ASN A 137 -0.50 1.40 -18.50
CA ASN A 137 -1.68 0.59 -18.78
C ASN A 137 -2.84 1.40 -19.36
N LYS A 138 -2.59 2.64 -19.80
CA LYS A 138 -3.62 3.58 -20.23
C LYS A 138 -4.57 2.98 -21.27
N ASP A 139 -4.02 2.31 -22.29
CA ASP A 139 -4.83 1.70 -23.35
C ASP A 139 -5.72 0.56 -22.82
N ILE A 140 -5.27 -0.17 -21.80
CA ILE A 140 -6.04 -1.25 -21.16
C ILE A 140 -7.14 -0.64 -20.27
N LEU A 141 -6.79 0.37 -19.49
CA LEU A 141 -7.71 1.07 -18.58
C LEU A 141 -8.81 1.81 -19.35
N ASP A 142 -8.45 2.52 -20.43
CA ASP A 142 -9.40 3.23 -21.29
C ASP A 142 -10.40 2.26 -21.96
N ASN A 143 -9.92 1.08 -22.38
CA ASN A 143 -10.77 0.03 -22.92
C ASN A 143 -11.68 -0.60 -21.85
N PHE A 144 -11.17 -0.81 -20.64
CA PHE A 144 -11.97 -1.33 -19.53
C PHE A 144 -13.09 -0.35 -19.13
N ASP A 145 -12.77 0.95 -19.07
CA ASP A 145 -13.72 2.02 -18.79
C ASP A 145 -14.81 2.14 -19.87
N PHE A 146 -14.42 1.99 -21.13
CA PHE A 146 -15.38 1.94 -22.24
C PHE A 146 -16.33 0.74 -22.11
N LEU A 147 -15.78 -0.46 -21.85
CA LEU A 147 -16.56 -1.68 -21.72
C LEU A 147 -17.49 -1.65 -20.49
N SER A 148 -17.03 -1.11 -19.37
CA SER A 148 -17.85 -1.00 -18.15
C SER A 148 -19.02 -0.05 -18.34
N LYS A 149 -18.81 1.09 -19.02
CA LYS A 149 -19.87 2.04 -19.39
C LYS A 149 -20.88 1.42 -20.36
N ASP A 150 -20.42 0.70 -21.37
CA ASP A 150 -21.32 0.00 -22.32
C ASP A 150 -22.16 -1.08 -21.61
N LEU A 151 -21.55 -1.89 -20.74
CA LEU A 151 -22.25 -2.91 -19.96
C LEU A 151 -23.31 -2.32 -19.02
N ASN A 152 -22.99 -1.22 -18.34
CA ASN A 152 -23.94 -0.53 -17.46
C ASN A 152 -25.11 0.08 -18.24
N SER A 153 -24.85 0.71 -19.40
CA SER A 153 -25.90 1.26 -20.27
C SER A 153 -26.86 0.19 -20.81
N LYS A 154 -26.32 -0.99 -21.16
CA LYS A 154 -27.12 -2.15 -21.61
C LYS A 154 -27.98 -2.71 -20.49
N LYS A 155 -27.47 -2.70 -19.25
CA LYS A 155 -28.21 -3.15 -18.07
C LYS A 155 -29.40 -2.23 -17.76
N GLU A 156 -29.17 -0.91 -17.74
CA GLU A 156 -30.25 0.08 -17.55
C GLU A 156 -31.32 0.00 -18.66
N SER A 157 -30.91 -0.15 -19.92
CA SER A 157 -31.83 -0.29 -21.05
C SER A 157 -32.73 -1.54 -20.93
N LYS A 158 -32.16 -2.67 -20.47
CA LYS A 158 -32.93 -3.88 -20.19
C LYS A 158 -33.91 -3.70 -19.04
N GLU A 159 -33.48 -3.08 -17.93
CA GLU A 159 -34.33 -2.83 -16.77
C GLU A 159 -35.50 -1.89 -17.11
N ASN A 160 -35.24 -0.84 -17.89
CA ASN A 160 -36.28 0.07 -18.38
C ASN A 160 -37.30 -0.62 -19.29
N LYS A 161 -36.84 -1.48 -20.22
CA LYS A 161 -37.73 -2.30 -21.06
C LYS A 161 -38.59 -3.26 -20.21
N LEU A 162 -38.00 -3.90 -19.20
CA LEU A 162 -38.72 -4.82 -18.32
C LEU A 162 -39.80 -4.10 -17.50
N GLN A 163 -39.51 -2.89 -17.01
CA GLN A 163 -40.49 -2.06 -16.30
C GLN A 163 -41.63 -1.59 -17.21
N GLN A 164 -41.34 -1.23 -18.46
CA GLN A 164 -42.37 -0.87 -19.45
C GLN A 164 -43.28 -2.06 -19.77
N MET A 165 -42.74 -3.27 -19.94
CA MET A 165 -43.54 -4.48 -20.16
C MET A 165 -44.44 -4.80 -18.96
N ARG A 166 -43.93 -4.68 -17.73
CA ARG A 166 -44.72 -4.87 -16.50
C ARG A 166 -45.85 -3.85 -16.36
N LYS A 167 -45.63 -2.59 -16.76
CA LYS A 167 -46.69 -1.57 -16.78
C LYS A 167 -47.75 -1.88 -17.84
N ALA A 168 -47.34 -2.31 -19.03
CA ALA A 168 -48.25 -2.66 -20.12
C ALA A 168 -49.08 -3.91 -19.82
N SER A 169 -48.51 -4.93 -19.17
CA SER A 169 -49.25 -6.14 -18.78
C SER A 169 -50.33 -5.87 -17.71
N ASN A 170 -50.09 -4.91 -16.81
CA ASN A 170 -51.06 -4.53 -15.78
C ASN A 170 -52.20 -3.64 -16.31
N LEU A 171 -52.05 -3.04 -17.50
CA LEU A 171 -53.09 -2.25 -18.16
C LEU A 171 -54.09 -3.11 -18.95
N ASN A 172 -53.71 -4.32 -19.37
CA ASN A 172 -54.57 -5.27 -20.11
C ASN A 172 -55.44 -6.19 -19.21
N LEU A 173 -55.38 -5.99 -17.88
CA LEU A 173 -56.13 -6.77 -16.88
C LEU A 173 -57.28 -5.98 -16.22
N LYS A 174 -57.64 -4.83 -16.79
CA LYS A 174 -58.82 -4.02 -16.43
C LYS A 174 -59.78 -3.97 -17.61
#